data_AF-A0A7X6TSZ2-F1
#
_entry.id   AF-A0A7X6TSZ2-F1
#
_cell.length_a   1.000
_cell.length_b   1.000
_cell.length_c   1.000
_cell.angle_alpha   90.00
_cell.angle_beta   90.00
_cell.angle_gamma   90.00
#
_symmetry.space_group_name_H-M   'P 1'
#
loop_
_entity.id
_entity.type
_entity.pdbx_description
1 polymer ?
#
loop_
_entity_poly.entity_id
_entity_poly.type
_entity_poly.pdbx_seq_one_letter_code
_entity_poly.pdbx_strand_id
1 'polypeptide(L)'
;MGKNKGIYDYLLLTFGVILTAIAIVFLFNPNKLAAGGAQGIALVINHFTNLNIGLIMIGINLILFVAAFFVLGKGYGQKTLFSSLGLSLTVFLLERYVYTGPITENPMLAAIFGSALMGVGVGIILNKNASIGGTSLMG
;
A
#
# COMPACT_ATOMS: atom_id res chain seq x y z
N MET A 1 -12.94 -22.16 19.00
CA MET A 1 -12.87 -21.11 17.94
C MET A 1 -11.57 -21.29 17.17
N GLY A 2 -11.66 -21.66 15.89
CA GLY A 2 -10.62 -22.42 15.16
C GLY A 2 -9.34 -21.66 14.78
N LYS A 3 -8.19 -22.26 15.09
CA LYS A 3 -6.82 -21.80 14.77
C LYS A 3 -6.58 -21.52 13.27
N ASN A 4 -7.41 -22.03 12.35
CA ASN A 4 -7.23 -21.88 10.89
C ASN A 4 -7.72 -20.54 10.31
N LYS A 5 -8.52 -19.74 11.03
CA LYS A 5 -9.04 -18.47 10.47
C LYS A 5 -7.96 -17.38 10.35
N GLY A 6 -6.97 -17.37 11.26
CA GLY A 6 -5.91 -16.37 11.25
C GLY A 6 -5.03 -16.45 10.00
N ILE A 7 -4.49 -17.63 9.69
CA ILE A 7 -3.63 -17.86 8.52
C ILE A 7 -4.33 -17.51 7.21
N TYR A 8 -5.60 -17.89 7.07
CA TYR A 8 -6.37 -17.57 5.87
C TYR A 8 -6.54 -16.05 5.67
N ASP A 9 -6.75 -15.30 6.75
CA ASP A 9 -6.82 -13.85 6.69
C ASP A 9 -5.48 -13.22 6.27
N TYR A 10 -4.35 -13.70 6.82
CA TYR A 10 -3.02 -13.20 6.43
C TYR A 10 -2.65 -13.54 4.97
N LEU A 11 -3.08 -14.69 4.46
CA LEU A 11 -2.91 -15.05 3.05
C LEU A 11 -3.68 -14.08 2.13
N LEU A 12 -4.94 -13.79 2.47
CA LEU A 12 -5.75 -12.83 1.72
C LEU A 12 -5.20 -11.40 1.82
N LEU A 13 -4.71 -10.99 2.99
CA LEU A 13 -4.03 -9.71 3.15
C LEU A 13 -2.80 -9.61 2.27
N THR A 14 -1.97 -10.66 2.26
CA THR A 14 -0.76 -10.71 1.40
C THR A 14 -1.13 -10.61 -0.08
N PHE A 15 -2.18 -11.32 -0.50
CA PHE A 15 -2.66 -11.25 -1.88
C PHE A 15 -3.16 -9.84 -2.23
N GLY A 16 -3.98 -9.22 -1.37
CA GLY A 16 -4.44 -7.85 -1.55
C GLY A 16 -3.29 -6.84 -1.60
N VAL A 17 -2.28 -7.02 -0.76
CA VAL A 17 -1.05 -6.21 -0.74
C VAL A 17 -0.30 -6.29 -2.07
N ILE A 18 -0.10 -7.50 -2.59
CA ILE A 18 0.62 -7.70 -3.85
C ILE A 18 -0.14 -7.05 -5.01
N LEU A 19 -1.45 -7.25 -5.11
CA LEU A 19 -2.27 -6.63 -6.16
C LEU A 19 -2.19 -5.10 -6.11
N THR A 20 -2.31 -4.54 -4.90
CA THR A 20 -2.21 -3.09 -4.67
C THR A 20 -0.82 -2.57 -5.04
N ALA A 21 0.24 -3.29 -4.66
CA ALA A 21 1.62 -2.90 -4.96
C ALA A 21 1.90 -2.92 -6.47
N ILE A 22 1.39 -3.91 -7.20
CA ILE A 22 1.53 -4.00 -8.66
C ILE A 22 0.86 -2.79 -9.33
N ALA A 23 -0.38 -2.46 -8.92
CA ALA A 23 -1.07 -1.29 -9.45
C ALA A 23 -0.29 0.01 -9.19
N ILE A 24 0.28 0.16 -7.99
CA ILE A 24 1.09 1.31 -7.61
C ILE A 24 2.34 1.40 -8.51
N VAL A 25 3.15 0.34 -8.56
CA VAL A 25 4.49 0.39 -9.17
C VAL A 25 4.45 0.41 -10.69
N PHE A 26 3.55 -0.34 -11.32
CA PHE A 26 3.57 -0.52 -12.77
C PHE A 26 2.60 0.38 -13.53
N LEU A 27 1.58 0.93 -12.85
CA LEU A 27 0.56 1.77 -13.49
C LEU A 27 0.58 3.19 -12.91
N PHE A 28 0.55 3.36 -11.59
CA PHE A 28 0.40 4.68 -10.99
C PHE A 28 1.71 5.49 -10.98
N ASN A 29 2.79 4.92 -10.43
CA ASN A 29 4.06 5.63 -10.25
C ASN A 29 4.65 6.14 -11.58
N PRO A 30 4.71 5.34 -12.66
CA PRO A 30 5.26 5.80 -13.93
C PRO A 30 4.40 6.88 -14.60
N ASN A 31 3.08 6.84 -14.37
CA ASN A 31 2.12 7.81 -14.91
C ASN A 31 1.87 8.99 -13.96
N LYS A 32 2.64 9.11 -12.87
CA LYS A 32 2.52 10.17 -11.86
C LYS A 32 1.11 10.30 -11.29
N LEU A 33 0.42 9.17 -11.13
CA LEU A 33 -0.92 9.13 -10.55
C LEU A 33 -0.83 8.92 -9.04
N ALA A 34 -1.37 9.86 -8.29
CA ALA A 34 -1.49 9.74 -6.84
C ALA A 34 -2.75 8.95 -6.48
N ALA A 35 -2.60 7.86 -5.73
CA ALA A 35 -3.71 7.12 -5.15
C ALA A 35 -4.26 7.76 -3.86
N GLY A 36 -3.48 8.67 -3.25
CA GLY A 36 -3.82 9.39 -2.02
C GLY A 36 -3.14 8.83 -0.77
N GLY A 37 -3.38 9.47 0.38
CA GLY A 37 -2.79 9.07 1.66
C GLY A 37 -1.25 9.08 1.68
N ALA A 38 -0.64 8.07 2.30
CA ALA A 38 0.82 7.96 2.38
C ALA A 38 1.49 7.75 1.00
N GLN A 39 0.84 7.02 0.08
CA GLN A 39 1.36 6.80 -1.26
C GLN A 39 1.39 8.11 -2.08
N GLY A 40 0.35 8.93 -1.96
CA GLY A 40 0.30 10.24 -2.64
C GLY A 40 1.40 11.19 -2.13
N ILE A 41 1.60 11.25 -0.81
CA ILE A 41 2.68 12.04 -0.22
C ILE A 41 4.05 11.50 -0.67
N ALA A 42 4.22 10.18 -0.69
CA ALA A 42 5.45 9.55 -1.15
C ALA A 42 5.76 9.85 -2.62
N LEU A 43 4.75 9.88 -3.49
CA LEU A 43 4.90 10.28 -4.90
C LEU A 43 5.36 11.73 -5.04
N VAL A 44 4.78 12.65 -4.26
CA VAL A 44 5.19 14.07 -4.26
C VAL A 44 6.64 14.21 -3.79
N ILE A 45 7.02 13.55 -2.69
CA ILE A 45 8.39 13.61 -2.18
C ILE A 45 9.37 12.98 -3.18
N ASN A 46 9.01 11.86 -3.80
CA ASN A 46 9.80 11.22 -4.85
C ASN A 46 10.04 12.18 -6.02
N HIS A 47 9.06 12.99 -6.40
CA HIS A 47 9.20 13.96 -7.49
C HIS A 47 10.34 14.97 -7.25
N PHE A 48 10.60 15.34 -5.99
CA PHE A 48 11.67 16.29 -5.63
C PHE A 48 12.99 15.60 -5.24
N THR A 49 12.93 14.42 -4.65
CA THR A 49 14.10 13.76 -4.05
C THR A 49 14.64 12.58 -4.86
N ASN A 50 13.88 12.08 -5.85
CA ASN A 50 14.14 10.85 -6.60
C ASN A 50 14.35 9.59 -5.72
N LEU A 51 13.93 9.61 -4.46
CA LEU A 51 13.96 8.45 -3.56
C LEU A 51 12.83 7.47 -3.89
N ASN A 52 13.06 6.16 -3.78
CA ASN A 52 12.02 5.15 -4.04
C ASN A 52 10.76 5.42 -3.22
N ILE A 53 9.59 5.33 -3.85
CA ILE A 53 8.31 5.63 -3.24
C ILE A 53 8.04 4.65 -2.09
N GLY A 54 8.40 3.38 -2.26
CA GLY A 54 8.28 2.38 -1.20
C GLY A 54 9.07 2.72 0.06
N LEU A 55 10.28 3.28 -0.07
CA LEU A 55 11.10 3.73 1.07
C LEU A 55 10.44 4.90 1.81
N ILE A 56 9.91 5.87 1.07
CA ILE A 56 9.22 7.02 1.65
C ILE A 56 7.92 6.55 2.35
N MET A 57 7.18 5.62 1.75
CA MET A 57 5.98 5.03 2.35
C MET A 57 6.29 4.32 3.67
N ILE A 58 7.40 3.56 3.76
CA ILE A 58 7.83 2.93 5.03
C ILE A 58 8.03 4.00 6.10
N GLY A 59 8.75 5.08 5.79
CA GLY A 59 8.98 6.17 6.73
C GLY A 59 7.69 6.84 7.21
N ILE A 60 6.78 7.17 6.28
CA ILE A 60 5.49 7.78 6.61
C ILE A 60 4.63 6.83 7.46
N ASN A 61 4.51 5.56 7.07
CA ASN A 61 3.70 4.60 7.81
C ASN A 61 4.26 4.29 9.20
N LEU A 62 5.59 4.32 9.40
CA LEU A 62 6.19 4.20 10.72
C LEU A 62 5.80 5.39 11.62
N ILE A 63 5.90 6.63 11.12
CA ILE A 63 5.50 7.83 11.88
C ILE A 63 4.02 7.78 12.24
N LEU A 64 3.16 7.47 11.27
CA LEU A 64 1.72 7.36 11.48
C LEU A 64 1.37 6.21 12.43
N PHE A 65 2.08 5.09 12.37
CA PHE A 65 1.87 3.98 13.29
C PHE A 65 2.23 4.35 14.72
N VAL A 66 3.35 5.05 14.94
CA VAL A 66 3.73 5.54 16.27
C VAL A 66 2.65 6.49 16.79
N ALA A 67 2.18 7.44 15.97
CA ALA A 67 1.10 8.35 16.35
C ALA A 67 -0.20 7.60 16.67
N ALA A 68 -0.62 6.66 15.81
CA ALA A 68 -1.83 5.85 15.99
C ALA A 68 -1.76 4.97 17.25
N PHE A 69 -0.60 4.42 17.57
CA PHE A 69 -0.39 3.62 18.78
C PHE A 69 -0.65 4.43 20.06
N PHE A 70 -0.23 5.70 20.09
CA PHE A 70 -0.50 6.60 21.22
C PHE A 70 -1.97 7.03 21.32
N VAL A 71 -2.64 7.23 20.18
CA VAL A 71 -4.05 7.70 20.16
C VAL A 71 -5.03 6.56 20.45
N LEU A 72 -4.78 5.36 19.94
CA LEU A 72 -5.78 4.29 19.86
C LEU A 72 -5.43 3.05 20.72
N GLY A 73 -4.26 3.06 21.37
CA GLY A 73 -3.86 2.08 22.38
C GLY A 73 -3.32 0.75 21.83
N LYS A 74 -2.94 -0.15 22.76
CA LYS A 74 -2.26 -1.44 22.47
C LYS A 74 -3.09 -2.46 21.68
N GLY A 75 -4.39 -2.20 21.49
CA GLY A 75 -5.30 -3.05 20.70
C GLY A 75 -5.30 -2.75 19.20
N TYR A 76 -4.48 -1.79 18.75
CA TYR A 76 -4.51 -1.36 17.35
C TYR A 76 -4.17 -2.48 16.36
N GLY A 77 -4.89 -2.49 15.23
CA GLY A 77 -5.03 -3.65 14.35
C GLY A 77 -3.71 -4.22 13.85
N GLN A 78 -3.27 -5.34 14.43
CA GLN A 78 -2.07 -6.08 13.98
C GLN A 78 -2.12 -6.41 12.48
N LYS A 79 -3.33 -6.70 11.96
CA LYS A 79 -3.56 -6.93 10.53
C LYS A 79 -3.28 -5.68 9.69
N THR A 80 -3.67 -4.51 10.18
CA THR A 80 -3.41 -3.22 9.53
C THR A 80 -1.92 -2.89 9.50
N LEU A 81 -1.21 -3.15 10.60
CA LEU A 81 0.25 -3.00 10.63
C LEU A 81 0.90 -3.91 9.59
N PHE A 82 0.47 -5.17 9.55
CA PHE A 82 0.96 -6.14 8.58
C PHE A 82 0.69 -5.70 7.14
N SER A 83 -0.53 -5.30 6.80
CA SER A 83 -0.87 -4.90 5.42
C SER A 83 -0.23 -3.57 5.02
N SER A 84 -0.13 -2.60 5.93
CA SER A 84 0.47 -1.28 5.64
C SER A 84 1.99 -1.36 5.44
N LEU A 85 2.70 -1.98 6.36
CA LEU A 85 4.15 -2.18 6.22
C LEU A 85 4.45 -3.17 5.10
N GLY A 86 3.65 -4.24 4.99
CA GLY A 86 3.74 -5.21 3.90
C GLY A 86 3.59 -4.53 2.54
N LEU A 87 2.62 -3.63 2.38
CA LEU A 87 2.44 -2.85 1.16
C LEU A 87 3.65 -1.98 0.84
N SER A 88 4.12 -1.22 1.83
CA SER A 88 5.27 -0.31 1.65
C SER A 88 6.55 -1.08 1.27
N LEU A 89 6.78 -2.21 1.93
CA LEU A 89 7.89 -3.11 1.63
C LEU A 89 7.74 -3.76 0.26
N THR A 90 6.54 -4.21 -0.11
CA THR A 90 6.29 -4.84 -1.41
C THR A 90 6.49 -3.84 -2.54
N VAL A 91 6.01 -2.60 -2.38
CA VAL A 91 6.27 -1.50 -3.33
C VAL A 91 7.77 -1.27 -3.45
N PHE A 92 8.50 -1.15 -2.34
CA PHE A 92 9.96 -0.98 -2.37
C PHE A 92 10.68 -2.12 -3.10
N LEU A 93 10.31 -3.39 -2.81
CA LEU A 93 10.91 -4.55 -3.45
C LEU A 93 10.61 -4.60 -4.95
N LEU A 94 9.38 -4.28 -5.34
CA LEU A 94 8.99 -4.23 -6.75
C LEU A 94 9.75 -3.11 -7.48
N GLU A 95 9.79 -1.90 -6.93
CA GLU A 95 10.54 -0.78 -7.51
C GLU A 95 12.04 -1.09 -7.65
N ARG A 96 12.63 -1.73 -6.64
CA ARG A 96 14.08 -1.94 -6.58
C ARG A 96 14.55 -3.12 -7.42
N TYR A 97 13.78 -4.21 -7.47
CA TYR A 97 14.26 -5.50 -8.00
C TYR A 97 13.44 -6.07 -9.16
N VAL A 98 12.18 -5.66 -9.33
CA VAL A 98 11.26 -6.27 -10.31
C VAL A 98 10.84 -5.28 -11.40
N TYR A 99 10.98 -3.99 -11.15
CA TYR A 99 10.52 -2.96 -12.08
C TYR A 99 11.25 -3.05 -13.42
N THR A 100 10.48 -3.36 -14.47
CA THR A 100 10.97 -3.49 -15.86
C THR A 100 10.44 -2.38 -16.78
N GLY A 101 9.67 -1.43 -16.24
CA GLY A 101 9.00 -0.36 -16.99
C GLY A 101 7.49 -0.33 -16.75
N PRO A 102 6.80 0.70 -17.26
CA PRO A 102 5.34 0.82 -17.16
C PRO A 102 4.62 -0.25 -18.00
N ILE A 103 3.49 -0.74 -17.50
CA ILE A 103 2.57 -1.56 -18.32
C ILE A 103 1.95 -0.72 -19.44
N THR A 104 1.72 0.56 -19.18
CA THR A 104 1.25 1.53 -20.18
C THR A 104 1.74 2.92 -19.83
N GLU A 105 2.10 3.69 -20.86
CA GLU A 105 2.47 5.11 -20.75
C GLU A 105 1.27 6.05 -20.93
N ASN A 106 0.07 5.50 -21.23
CA ASN A 106 -1.13 6.30 -21.35
C ASN A 106 -1.76 6.49 -19.95
N PRO A 107 -1.79 7.72 -19.40
CA PRO A 107 -2.28 7.95 -18.05
C PRO A 107 -3.75 7.57 -17.86
N MET A 108 -4.56 7.66 -18.92
CA MET A 108 -5.99 7.31 -18.85
C MET A 108 -6.17 5.80 -18.69
N LEU A 109 -5.43 5.00 -19.46
CA LEU A 109 -5.45 3.54 -19.30
C LEU A 109 -4.86 3.14 -17.95
N ALA A 110 -3.76 3.77 -17.54
CA ALA A 110 -3.15 3.53 -16.24
C ALA A 110 -4.12 3.82 -15.08
N ALA A 111 -4.88 4.91 -15.16
CA ALA A 111 -5.88 5.25 -14.16
C ALA A 111 -7.02 4.23 -14.11
N ILE A 112 -7.57 3.83 -15.26
CA ILE A 112 -8.70 2.88 -15.32
C ILE A 112 -8.28 1.50 -14.80
N PHE A 113 -7.23 0.92 -15.38
CA PHE A 113 -6.80 -0.43 -15.00
C PHE A 113 -6.12 -0.45 -13.63
N GLY A 114 -5.34 0.59 -13.31
CA GLY A 114 -4.67 0.69 -12.02
C GLY A 114 -5.66 0.88 -10.88
N SER A 115 -6.69 1.73 -11.05
CA SER A 115 -7.71 1.90 -10.01
C SER A 115 -8.59 0.65 -9.86
N ALA A 116 -8.91 -0.06 -10.93
CA ALA A 116 -9.63 -1.33 -10.85
C ALA A 116 -8.81 -2.40 -10.09
N LEU A 117 -7.54 -2.59 -10.47
CA LEU A 117 -6.66 -3.56 -9.84
C LEU A 117 -6.38 -3.22 -8.36
N MET A 118 -6.08 -1.94 -8.10
CA MET A 118 -5.91 -1.42 -6.76
C MET A 118 -7.19 -1.58 -5.95
N GLY A 119 -8.36 -1.28 -6.51
CA GLY A 119 -9.66 -1.40 -5.84
C GLY A 119 -9.94 -2.83 -5.38
N VAL A 120 -9.60 -3.83 -6.20
CA VAL A 120 -9.70 -5.24 -5.79
C VAL A 120 -8.75 -5.54 -4.63
N GLY A 121 -7.48 -5.14 -4.73
CA GLY A 121 -6.48 -5.37 -3.68
C GLY A 121 -6.85 -4.71 -2.34
N VAL A 122 -7.23 -3.44 -2.39
CA VAL A 122 -7.68 -2.66 -1.23
C VAL A 122 -8.98 -3.24 -0.66
N GLY A 123 -9.93 -3.61 -1.51
CA GLY A 123 -11.19 -4.22 -1.08
C GLY A 123 -10.99 -5.50 -0.28
N ILE A 124 -10.04 -6.36 -0.70
CA ILE A 124 -9.67 -7.57 0.05
C ILE A 124 -9.09 -7.21 1.42
N ILE A 125 -8.20 -6.21 1.49
CA ILE A 125 -7.57 -5.78 2.74
C ILE A 125 -8.62 -5.25 3.72
N LEU A 126 -9.49 -4.35 3.25
CA LEU A 126 -10.58 -3.77 4.06
C LEU A 126 -11.57 -4.84 4.53
N ASN A 127 -11.90 -5.82 3.69
CA ASN A 127 -12.78 -6.94 4.06
C ASN A 127 -12.24 -7.78 5.24
N LYS A 128 -10.93 -7.74 5.48
CA LYS A 128 -10.27 -8.43 6.59
C LYS A 128 -10.09 -7.59 7.84
N ASN A 129 -10.79 -6.45 7.93
CA ASN A 129 -10.66 -5.46 9.01
C ASN A 129 -9.22 -4.95 9.14
N ALA A 130 -8.57 -4.71 8.00
CA ALA A 130 -7.23 -4.17 7.91
C ALA A 130 -7.22 -2.94 7.01
N SER A 131 -6.16 -2.13 7.06
CA SER A 131 -6.01 -0.93 6.24
C SER A 131 -4.66 -0.93 5.50
N ILE A 132 -4.60 -0.24 4.36
CA ILE A 132 -3.38 -0.08 3.57
C ILE A 132 -2.38 0.92 4.19
N GLY A 133 -2.73 1.55 5.31
CA GLY A 133 -1.90 2.56 5.95
C GLY A 133 -2.30 3.99 5.59
N GLY A 134 -1.40 4.94 5.85
CA GLY A 134 -1.66 6.36 5.58
C GLY A 134 -2.78 6.95 6.43
N THR A 135 -3.55 7.88 5.87
CA THR A 135 -4.67 8.54 6.55
C THR A 135 -5.82 7.58 6.88
N SER A 136 -5.93 6.45 6.17
CA SER A 136 -6.86 5.36 6.47
C SER A 136 -6.49 4.57 7.73
N LEU A 137 -5.46 4.97 8.48
CA LEU A 137 -5.15 4.50 9.83
C LEU A 137 -5.94 5.24 10.92
N MET A 138 -6.57 6.37 10.60
CA MET A 138 -7.22 7.24 11.59
C MET A 138 -8.76 7.30 11.43
N GLY A 139 -9.32 6.50 10.53
CA GLY A 139 -10.76 6.42 10.24
C GLY A 139 -11.36 5.08 10.59
#